data_AF-A0A969JEX0-F1
#
_entry.id   AF-A0A969JEX0-F1
#
_cell.length_a   1.000
_cell.length_b   1.000
_cell.length_c   1.000
_cell.angle_alpha   90.00
_cell.angle_beta   90.00
_cell.angle_gamma   90.00
#
_symmetry.space_group_name_H-M   'P 1'
#
loop_
_entity.id
_entity.type
_entity.pdbx_description
1 polymer ?
#
loop_
_entity_poly.entity_id
_entity_poly.type
_entity_poly.pdbx_seq_one_letter_code
_entity_poly.pdbx_strand_id
1 'polypeptide(L)'
;MSAHPQLTKDEAIEMVKYILSLADENKSKPLSGEFLTDDKGKAGTFIFSASYSDKGSVLVGTQSAIQTFSLRSAKFKAITFDENKETMNYKVDGLGDLVIALTDKSHIAFNDIDLEGVEGFSMMTFATDDRTCGGNIELRLDAPDGVLVGSTVVKKGPPTPVRLPFDKNRVARISCF
;
A
#
# COMPACT_ATOMS: atom_id res chain seq x y z
N MET A 1 39.14 -4.82 -14.59
CA MET A 1 37.94 -5.68 -14.51
C MET A 1 37.20 -5.29 -13.23
N SER A 2 35.90 -5.01 -13.31
CA SER A 2 35.13 -4.56 -12.14
C SER A 2 35.05 -5.65 -11.08
N ALA A 3 35.39 -5.33 -9.84
CA ALA A 3 35.50 -6.27 -8.72
C ALA A 3 34.15 -6.74 -8.14
N HIS A 4 33.01 -6.31 -8.70
CA HIS A 4 31.68 -6.59 -8.16
C HIS A 4 30.66 -6.90 -9.29
N PRO A 5 30.64 -8.14 -9.82
CA PRO A 5 29.79 -8.52 -10.96
C PRO A 5 28.27 -8.50 -10.68
N GLN A 6 27.84 -8.46 -9.41
CA GLN A 6 26.42 -8.42 -9.03
C GLN A 6 25.76 -7.04 -9.16
N LEU A 7 26.52 -5.94 -9.32
CA LEU A 7 25.92 -4.60 -9.40
C LEU A 7 25.85 -4.13 -10.84
N THR A 8 24.64 -3.79 -11.28
CA THR A 8 24.44 -3.19 -12.60
C THR A 8 25.04 -1.78 -12.63
N LYS A 9 25.37 -1.30 -13.83
CA LYS A 9 25.87 0.08 -14.02
C LYS A 9 24.88 1.11 -13.48
N ASP A 10 23.58 0.86 -13.65
CA ASP A 10 22.53 1.75 -13.15
C ASP A 10 22.48 1.78 -11.62
N GLU A 11 22.64 0.63 -10.95
CA GLU A 11 22.72 0.58 -9.48
C GLU A 11 23.96 1.30 -8.94
N ALA A 12 25.11 1.15 -9.61
CA ALA A 12 26.31 1.89 -9.23
C ALA A 12 26.14 3.40 -9.41
N ILE A 13 25.44 3.84 -10.46
CA ILE A 13 25.11 5.26 -10.67
C ILE A 13 24.21 5.78 -9.54
N GLU A 14 23.18 5.03 -9.16
CA GLU A 14 22.28 5.41 -8.05
C GLU A 14 23.02 5.47 -6.70
N MET A 15 23.94 4.54 -6.44
CA MET A 15 24.82 4.60 -5.25
C MET A 15 25.68 5.86 -5.23
N VAL A 16 26.30 6.20 -6.36
CA VAL A 16 27.14 7.43 -6.46
C VAL A 16 26.30 8.69 -6.30
N LYS A 17 25.09 8.75 -6.90
CA LYS A 17 24.16 9.86 -6.69
C LYS A 17 23.77 10.01 -5.23
N TYR A 18 23.47 8.90 -4.54
CA TYR A 18 23.17 8.93 -3.11
C TYR A 18 24.35 9.49 -2.30
N ILE A 19 25.57 9.02 -2.53
CA ILE A 19 26.78 9.53 -1.85
C ILE A 19 26.96 11.04 -2.09
N LEU A 20 26.80 11.50 -3.34
CA LEU A 20 26.91 12.93 -3.66
C LEU A 20 25.82 13.75 -2.99
N SER A 21 24.60 13.22 -2.86
CA SER A 21 23.49 13.91 -2.17
C SER A 21 23.72 14.10 -0.67
N LEU A 22 24.59 13.30 -0.04
CA LEU A 22 24.94 13.47 1.38
C LEU A 22 25.83 14.71 1.63
N ALA A 23 26.51 15.21 0.60
CA ALA A 23 27.37 16.39 0.70
C ALA A 23 26.62 17.70 0.42
N ASP A 24 25.40 17.63 -0.11
CA ASP A 24 24.57 18.80 -0.34
C ASP A 24 23.98 19.31 0.99
N GLU A 25 24.06 20.61 1.23
CA GLU A 25 23.31 21.23 2.35
C GLU A 25 21.82 20.99 2.13
N ASN A 26 21.19 20.27 3.07
CA ASN A 26 19.76 19.99 3.06
C ASN A 26 18.97 21.31 3.12
N LYS A 27 18.59 21.85 1.95
CA LYS A 27 17.66 22.97 1.86
C LYS A 27 16.33 22.51 2.43
N SER A 28 15.92 23.17 3.53
CA SER A 28 14.62 22.95 4.16
C SER A 28 13.53 23.05 3.09
N LYS A 29 12.74 21.97 2.96
CA LYS A 29 11.56 21.91 2.11
C LYS A 29 10.43 22.75 2.74
N PRO A 30 9.48 23.26 1.95
CA PRO A 30 8.34 24.00 2.48
C PRO A 30 7.56 23.14 3.50
N LEU A 31 6.89 23.81 4.44
CA LEU A 31 6.15 23.17 5.54
C LEU A 31 5.00 22.25 5.05
N SER A 32 4.54 22.47 3.82
CA SER A 32 3.59 21.64 3.11
C SER A 32 4.04 21.47 1.66
N GLY A 33 3.70 20.32 1.07
CA GLY A 33 3.98 20.01 -0.31
C GLY A 33 3.55 18.60 -0.66
N GLU A 34 3.40 18.34 -1.94
CA GLU A 34 3.12 17.01 -2.46
C GLU A 34 4.43 16.33 -2.85
N PHE A 35 4.55 15.05 -2.54
CA PHE A 35 5.68 14.23 -2.94
C PHE A 35 5.19 12.99 -3.68
N LEU A 36 5.32 12.99 -5.00
CA LEU A 36 5.01 11.83 -5.80
C LEU A 36 6.19 10.85 -5.74
N THR A 37 5.95 9.64 -5.24
CA THR A 37 6.96 8.58 -5.22
C THR A 37 7.15 8.00 -6.62
N ASP A 38 8.41 7.87 -7.06
CA ASP A 38 8.75 7.15 -8.30
C ASP A 38 8.91 5.66 -8.00
N ASP A 39 7.81 4.90 -8.13
CA ASP A 39 7.84 3.44 -8.01
C ASP A 39 8.43 2.81 -9.27
N LYS A 40 9.72 2.43 -9.19
CA LYS A 40 10.43 1.71 -10.26
C LYS A 40 10.10 0.21 -10.30
N GLY A 41 9.04 -0.23 -9.63
CA GLY A 41 8.58 -1.63 -9.60
C GLY A 41 9.50 -2.57 -8.82
N LYS A 42 10.47 -2.04 -8.06
CA LYS A 42 11.31 -2.84 -7.16
C LYS A 42 10.52 -3.10 -5.89
N ALA A 43 10.51 -4.36 -5.45
CA ALA A 43 9.89 -4.73 -4.18
C ALA A 43 10.57 -3.96 -3.03
N GLY A 44 9.79 -3.16 -2.30
CA GLY A 44 10.27 -2.32 -1.22
C GLY A 44 9.14 -1.54 -0.57
N THR A 45 9.45 -0.93 0.57
CA THR A 45 8.55 -0.04 1.31
C THR A 45 9.12 1.36 1.23
N PHE A 46 8.32 2.34 0.80
CA PHE A 46 8.74 3.72 0.89
C PHE A 46 8.61 4.20 2.34
N ILE A 47 9.69 4.76 2.87
CA ILE A 47 9.72 5.37 4.20
C ILE A 47 9.85 6.87 3.99
N PHE A 48 8.80 7.61 4.36
CA PHE A 48 8.79 9.05 4.37
C PHE A 48 9.18 9.54 5.76
N SER A 49 10.30 10.25 5.89
CA SER A 49 10.75 10.80 7.17
C SER A 49 10.83 12.33 7.07
N ALA A 50 10.18 13.00 8.01
CA ALA A 50 10.21 14.45 8.15
C ALA A 50 10.89 14.79 9.47
N SER A 51 11.88 15.68 9.41
CA SER A 51 12.53 16.25 10.59
C SER A 51 12.29 17.75 10.64
N TYR A 52 11.93 18.23 11.83
CA TYR A 52 11.80 19.65 12.11
C TYR A 52 12.76 20.00 13.23
N SER A 53 13.55 21.05 13.05
CA SER A 53 14.31 21.66 14.13
C SER A 53 13.84 23.09 14.31
N ASP A 54 13.45 23.43 15.52
CA ASP A 54 13.18 24.81 15.87
C ASP A 54 14.50 25.60 16.00
N LYS A 55 14.36 26.93 16.08
CA LYS A 55 15.50 27.85 16.23
C LYS A 55 16.03 27.95 17.66
N GLY A 56 15.38 27.34 18.65
CA GLY A 56 15.67 27.52 20.07
C GLY A 56 15.55 28.98 20.55
N SER A 57 16.01 29.26 21.78
CA SER A 57 16.21 30.60 22.32
C SER A 57 17.57 30.70 23.04
N VAL A 58 17.95 31.89 23.52
CA VAL A 58 19.22 32.10 24.23
C VAL A 58 19.37 31.21 25.48
N LEU A 59 18.26 30.82 26.11
CA LEU A 59 18.25 30.01 27.34
C LEU A 59 17.93 28.52 27.10
N VAL A 60 17.40 28.17 25.93
CA VAL A 60 16.93 26.82 25.63
C VAL A 60 17.44 26.44 24.24
N GLY A 61 18.22 25.37 24.15
CA GLY A 61 18.77 24.88 22.89
C GLY A 61 17.69 24.51 21.86
N THR A 62 18.10 24.35 20.60
CA THR A 62 17.22 23.92 19.51
C THR A 62 16.61 22.57 19.82
N GLN A 63 15.29 22.44 19.64
CA GLN A 63 14.60 21.17 19.74
C GLN A 63 14.34 20.61 18.35
N SER A 64 14.59 19.31 18.21
CA SER A 64 14.34 18.59 16.97
C SER A 64 13.33 17.48 17.19
N ALA A 65 12.39 17.34 16.28
CA ALA A 65 11.44 16.24 16.21
C ALA A 65 11.59 15.54 14.86
N ILE A 66 11.44 14.22 14.85
CA ILE A 66 11.44 13.41 13.64
C ILE A 66 10.17 12.56 13.66
N GLN A 67 9.45 12.55 12.54
CA GLN A 67 8.33 11.66 12.32
C GLN A 67 8.54 10.86 11.05
N THR A 68 8.17 9.59 11.08
CA THR A 68 8.37 8.66 9.97
C THR A 68 7.08 7.95 9.66
N PHE A 69 6.72 7.92 8.37
CA PHE A 69 5.57 7.24 7.82
C PHE A 69 6.04 6.19 6.82
N SER A 70 5.46 4.99 6.90
CA SER A 70 5.74 3.90 5.97
C SER A 70 4.59 3.81 4.98
N LEU A 71 4.85 3.99 3.70
CA LEU A 71 3.84 3.80 2.66
C LEU A 71 3.66 2.31 2.37
N ARG A 72 2.41 1.88 2.22
CA ARG A 72 2.06 0.50 1.90
C ARG A 72 2.43 0.19 0.44
N SER A 73 2.96 -1.01 0.19
CA SER A 73 3.21 -1.47 -1.19
C SER A 73 1.89 -1.62 -1.95
N ALA A 74 1.88 -1.33 -3.25
CA ALA A 74 0.70 -1.52 -4.12
C ALA A 74 0.23 -2.99 -4.19
N LYS A 75 1.11 -3.95 -3.85
CA LYS A 75 0.76 -5.36 -3.70
C LYS A 75 1.00 -5.80 -2.26
N PHE A 76 -0.08 -6.17 -1.58
CA PHE A 76 -0.06 -6.63 -0.20
C PHE A 76 -0.92 -7.88 -0.02
N LYS A 77 -0.73 -8.58 1.09
CA LYS A 77 -1.50 -9.79 1.41
C LYS A 77 -2.86 -9.38 1.98
N ALA A 78 -3.90 -10.13 1.65
CA ALA A 78 -5.23 -9.87 2.21
C ALA A 78 -5.27 -9.92 3.75
N ILE A 79 -4.40 -10.73 4.38
CA ILE A 79 -4.31 -10.89 5.83
C ILE A 79 -3.79 -9.65 6.58
N THR A 80 -3.19 -8.68 5.88
CA THR A 80 -2.68 -7.43 6.49
C THR A 80 -3.76 -6.35 6.58
N PHE A 81 -5.01 -6.75 6.81
CA PHE A 81 -6.13 -5.84 7.01
C PHE A 81 -5.99 -5.12 8.35
N ASP A 82 -6.56 -3.92 8.42
CA ASP A 82 -6.54 -3.10 9.64
C ASP A 82 -7.79 -3.40 10.50
N GLU A 83 -8.90 -3.76 9.85
CA GLU A 83 -10.13 -4.18 10.52
C GLU A 83 -10.76 -5.39 9.81
N ASN A 84 -11.49 -6.20 10.58
CA ASN A 84 -12.28 -7.30 10.02
C ASN A 84 -13.59 -7.51 10.75
N LYS A 85 -14.53 -8.15 10.04
CA LYS A 85 -15.78 -8.64 10.60
C LYS A 85 -16.07 -10.04 10.06
N GLU A 86 -16.24 -11.00 10.98
CA GLU A 86 -16.65 -12.36 10.67
C GLU A 86 -15.77 -13.02 9.59
N THR A 87 -14.45 -12.85 9.69
CA THR A 87 -13.47 -13.50 8.80
C THR A 87 -12.50 -14.38 9.59
N MET A 88 -11.94 -15.38 8.91
CA MET A 88 -10.93 -16.28 9.45
C MET A 88 -9.67 -16.20 8.61
N ASN A 89 -8.52 -16.15 9.28
CA ASN A 89 -7.22 -16.28 8.63
C ASN A 89 -6.83 -17.76 8.56
N TYR A 90 -6.45 -18.22 7.38
CA TYR A 90 -6.07 -19.61 7.16
C TYR A 90 -4.84 -19.70 6.26
N LYS A 91 -3.88 -20.55 6.63
CA LYS A 91 -2.67 -20.77 5.84
C LYS A 91 -2.77 -22.08 5.10
N VAL A 92 -2.53 -22.05 3.80
CA VAL A 92 -2.52 -23.25 2.95
C VAL A 92 -1.13 -23.44 2.38
N ASP A 93 -0.56 -24.63 2.59
CA ASP A 93 0.74 -24.97 2.01
C ASP A 93 0.67 -24.91 0.48
N GLY A 94 1.62 -24.18 -0.11
CA GLY A 94 1.69 -23.90 -1.55
C GLY A 94 0.84 -22.72 -2.04
N LEU A 95 -0.19 -22.28 -1.29
CA LEU A 95 -1.02 -21.12 -1.66
C LEU A 95 -0.69 -19.85 -0.83
N GLY A 96 -0.22 -20.03 0.40
CA GLY A 96 0.07 -18.93 1.33
C GLY A 96 -1.08 -18.59 2.27
N ASP A 97 -1.08 -17.34 2.74
CA ASP A 97 -2.04 -16.84 3.72
C ASP A 97 -3.34 -16.38 3.04
N LEU A 98 -4.47 -16.84 3.54
CA LEU A 98 -5.81 -16.58 3.03
C LEU A 98 -6.69 -15.93 4.09
N VAL A 99 -7.65 -15.16 3.61
CA VAL A 99 -8.77 -14.65 4.41
C VAL A 99 -10.04 -15.32 3.91
N ILE A 100 -10.78 -15.93 4.82
CA ILE A 100 -12.03 -16.66 4.54
C ILE A 100 -13.18 -15.89 5.17
N ALA A 101 -14.19 -15.54 4.36
CA ALA A 101 -15.46 -15.00 4.85
C ALA A 101 -16.28 -16.13 5.49
N LEU A 102 -16.72 -15.94 6.73
CA LEU A 102 -17.49 -16.95 7.47
C LEU A 102 -19.00 -16.82 7.27
N THR A 103 -19.48 -15.60 6.98
CA THR A 103 -20.91 -15.28 6.91
C THR A 103 -21.19 -14.30 5.77
N ASP A 104 -22.48 -14.07 5.47
CA ASP A 104 -22.89 -12.97 4.61
C ASP A 104 -22.45 -11.62 5.20
N LYS A 105 -21.98 -10.70 4.35
CA LYS A 105 -21.46 -9.36 4.73
C LYS A 105 -20.21 -9.37 5.62
N SER A 106 -19.51 -10.50 5.71
CA SER A 106 -18.14 -10.53 6.21
C SER A 106 -17.26 -9.62 5.38
N HIS A 107 -16.40 -8.83 6.02
CA HIS A 107 -15.53 -7.89 5.32
C HIS A 107 -14.19 -7.72 6.03
N ILE A 108 -13.24 -7.17 5.28
CA ILE A 108 -11.98 -6.66 5.77
C ILE A 108 -11.84 -5.21 5.28
N ALA A 109 -11.20 -4.37 6.08
CA ALA A 109 -10.92 -2.99 5.71
C ALA A 109 -9.41 -2.71 5.72
N PHE A 110 -9.01 -1.79 4.85
CA PHE A 110 -7.66 -1.26 4.80
C PHE A 110 -7.76 0.26 4.88
N ASN A 111 -7.11 0.82 5.87
CA ASN A 111 -7.08 2.24 6.14
C ASN A 111 -5.88 2.89 5.42
N ASP A 112 -5.97 4.20 5.20
CA ASP A 112 -4.90 5.02 4.63
C ASP A 112 -4.41 4.54 3.25
N ILE A 113 -5.34 4.07 2.42
CA ILE A 113 -5.08 3.77 1.01
C ILE A 113 -5.50 4.95 0.15
N ASP A 114 -4.53 5.56 -0.51
CA ASP A 114 -4.77 6.51 -1.59
C ASP A 114 -5.05 5.77 -2.91
N LEU A 115 -6.15 6.13 -3.56
CA LEU A 115 -6.59 5.57 -4.84
C LEU A 115 -6.42 6.57 -5.99
N GLU A 116 -5.81 7.73 -5.76
CA GLU A 116 -5.55 8.71 -6.81
C GLU A 116 -4.70 8.09 -7.94
N GLY A 117 -5.18 8.24 -9.18
CA GLY A 117 -4.55 7.65 -10.36
C GLY A 117 -4.67 6.12 -10.49
N VAL A 118 -5.30 5.42 -9.53
CA VAL A 118 -5.49 3.96 -9.61
C VAL A 118 -6.69 3.64 -10.49
N GLU A 119 -6.48 2.85 -11.55
CA GLU A 119 -7.54 2.52 -12.52
C GLU A 119 -8.38 1.29 -12.13
N GLY A 120 -7.94 0.54 -11.13
CA GLY A 120 -8.67 -0.63 -10.66
C GLY A 120 -7.89 -1.43 -9.63
N PHE A 121 -8.61 -2.39 -9.05
CA PHE A 121 -8.11 -3.29 -8.04
C PHE A 121 -8.02 -4.70 -8.61
N SER A 122 -7.00 -5.45 -8.19
CA SER A 122 -6.89 -6.88 -8.54
C SER A 122 -6.68 -7.71 -7.30
N MET A 123 -7.37 -8.84 -7.22
CA MET A 123 -7.27 -9.74 -6.08
C MET A 123 -7.21 -11.18 -6.54
N MET A 124 -6.62 -12.01 -5.68
CA MET A 124 -6.52 -13.44 -5.87
C MET A 124 -7.68 -14.11 -5.13
N THR A 125 -8.60 -14.75 -5.85
CA THR A 125 -9.78 -15.40 -5.25
C THR A 125 -9.92 -16.83 -5.73
N PHE A 126 -10.48 -17.70 -4.89
CA PHE A 126 -10.92 -19.03 -5.30
C PHE A 126 -12.05 -19.52 -4.41
N ALA A 127 -12.79 -20.49 -4.91
CA ALA A 127 -13.74 -21.23 -4.10
C ALA A 127 -13.74 -22.71 -4.47
N THR A 128 -13.78 -23.58 -3.46
CA THR A 128 -13.77 -25.04 -3.66
C THR A 128 -14.89 -25.67 -2.87
N ASP A 129 -15.56 -26.68 -3.44
CA ASP A 129 -16.69 -27.35 -2.80
C ASP A 129 -16.40 -27.82 -1.36
N ASP A 130 -15.16 -28.22 -1.09
CA ASP A 130 -14.74 -28.74 0.22
C ASP A 130 -14.56 -27.66 1.30
N ARG A 131 -14.51 -26.36 0.94
CA ARG A 131 -14.13 -25.28 1.88
C ARG A 131 -15.00 -24.03 1.79
N THR A 132 -15.42 -23.63 0.60
CA THR A 132 -16.14 -22.36 0.38
C THR A 132 -17.13 -22.47 -0.77
N CYS A 133 -18.25 -21.73 -0.69
CA CYS A 133 -19.33 -21.81 -1.67
C CYS A 133 -19.22 -20.82 -2.85
N GLY A 134 -18.18 -19.96 -2.87
CA GLY A 134 -18.10 -18.81 -3.75
C GLY A 134 -18.90 -17.62 -3.19
N GLY A 135 -19.18 -16.62 -4.02
CA GLY A 135 -20.00 -15.48 -3.61
C GLY A 135 -19.72 -14.20 -4.38
N ASN A 136 -20.33 -13.12 -3.93
CA ASN A 136 -20.09 -11.78 -4.47
C ASN A 136 -19.08 -11.06 -3.59
N ILE A 137 -18.07 -10.46 -4.21
CA ILE A 137 -17.16 -9.54 -3.55
C ILE A 137 -17.48 -8.14 -4.03
N GLU A 138 -17.63 -7.23 -3.07
CA GLU A 138 -17.84 -5.81 -3.28
C GLU A 138 -16.65 -5.04 -2.73
N LEU A 139 -16.18 -4.05 -3.49
CA LEU A 139 -15.21 -3.07 -3.04
C LEU A 139 -15.96 -1.76 -2.78
N ARG A 140 -15.87 -1.28 -1.55
CA ARG A 140 -16.54 -0.07 -1.07
C ARG A 140 -15.54 0.89 -0.44
N LEU A 141 -15.83 2.17 -0.53
CA LEU A 141 -15.03 3.24 0.08
C LEU A 141 -15.62 3.68 1.41
N ASP A 142 -14.74 4.08 2.32
CA ASP A 142 -15.00 4.71 3.63
C ASP A 142 -15.73 3.85 4.67
N ALA A 143 -16.75 3.09 4.27
CA ALA A 143 -17.58 2.29 5.15
C ALA A 143 -18.04 0.97 4.49
N PRO A 144 -18.43 -0.05 5.28
CA PRO A 144 -18.95 -1.31 4.75
C PRO A 144 -20.21 -1.17 3.89
N ASP A 145 -20.97 -0.09 4.07
CA ASP A 145 -22.15 0.29 3.28
C ASP A 145 -21.90 1.54 2.42
N GLY A 146 -20.66 2.01 2.35
CA GLY A 146 -20.24 3.19 1.61
C GLY A 146 -20.26 3.01 0.08
N VAL A 147 -19.59 3.92 -0.62
CA VAL A 147 -19.67 4.01 -2.08
C VAL A 147 -19.13 2.73 -2.72
N LEU A 148 -19.99 2.00 -3.43
CA LEU A 148 -19.59 0.84 -4.22
C LEU A 148 -18.80 1.31 -5.44
N VAL A 149 -17.54 0.87 -5.54
CA VAL A 149 -16.62 1.21 -6.64
C VAL A 149 -16.32 0.04 -7.56
N GLY A 150 -16.60 -1.19 -7.13
CA GLY A 150 -16.49 -2.38 -7.96
C GLY A 150 -17.13 -3.59 -7.32
N SER A 151 -17.59 -4.54 -8.14
CA SER A 151 -18.10 -5.82 -7.67
C SER A 151 -17.77 -6.94 -8.65
N THR A 152 -17.64 -8.16 -8.13
CA THR A 152 -17.37 -9.36 -8.93
C THR A 152 -17.96 -10.60 -8.28
N VAL A 153 -18.19 -11.62 -9.09
CA VAL A 153 -18.68 -12.92 -8.64
C VAL A 153 -17.52 -13.92 -8.65
N VAL A 154 -17.19 -14.44 -7.47
CA VAL A 154 -16.24 -15.53 -7.32
C VAL A 154 -16.97 -16.85 -7.55
N LYS A 155 -16.65 -17.47 -8.69
CA LYS A 155 -17.14 -18.81 -9.03
C LYS A 155 -16.23 -19.87 -8.42
N LYS A 156 -16.81 -21.06 -8.23
CA LYS A 156 -16.05 -22.25 -7.84
C LYS A 156 -15.01 -22.57 -8.90
N GLY A 157 -13.79 -22.89 -8.46
CA GLY A 157 -12.67 -23.14 -9.34
C GLY A 157 -11.31 -22.92 -8.66
N PRO A 158 -10.23 -23.17 -9.41
CA PRO A 158 -8.88 -22.91 -8.93
C PRO A 158 -8.67 -21.41 -8.67
N PRO A 159 -7.57 -21.02 -7.98
CA PRO A 159 -7.17 -19.62 -7.85
C PRO A 159 -7.07 -18.92 -9.20
N THR A 160 -7.99 -17.97 -9.43
CA THR A 160 -7.98 -17.08 -10.61
C THR A 160 -7.91 -15.61 -10.22
N PRO A 161 -6.97 -14.82 -10.76
CA PRO A 161 -6.89 -13.39 -10.48
C PRO A 161 -8.14 -12.70 -11.04
N VAL A 162 -8.76 -11.86 -10.22
CA VAL A 162 -9.95 -11.10 -10.59
C VAL A 162 -9.59 -9.62 -10.60
N ARG A 163 -9.90 -8.93 -11.69
CA ARG A 163 -9.72 -7.49 -11.84
C ARG A 163 -11.05 -6.77 -11.75
N LEU A 164 -11.11 -5.77 -10.89
CA LEU A 164 -12.21 -4.86 -10.65
C LEU A 164 -11.80 -3.47 -11.16
N PRO A 165 -12.20 -3.06 -12.37
CA PRO A 165 -11.96 -1.69 -12.81
C PRO A 165 -12.75 -0.73 -11.93
N PHE A 166 -12.15 0.41 -11.55
CA PHE A 166 -12.89 1.44 -10.85
C PHE A 166 -13.79 2.20 -11.83
N ASP A 167 -15.02 2.45 -11.41
CA ASP A 167 -15.94 3.29 -12.18
C ASP A 167 -15.37 4.72 -12.22
N LYS A 168 -14.91 5.15 -13.41
CA LYS A 168 -14.28 6.46 -13.64
C LYS A 168 -15.20 7.65 -13.30
N ASN A 169 -16.51 7.42 -13.13
CA ASN A 169 -17.46 8.44 -12.71
C ASN A 169 -17.60 8.56 -11.17
N ARG A 170 -16.90 7.74 -10.39
CA ARG A 170 -16.97 7.70 -8.91
C ARG A 170 -15.60 7.87 -8.25
N VAL A 171 -14.67 8.58 -8.90
CA VAL A 171 -13.35 8.88 -8.34
C VAL A 171 -13.53 9.66 -7.04
N ALA A 172 -13.36 8.96 -5.92
CA ALA A 172 -13.34 9.58 -4.61
C ALA A 172 -12.09 10.44 -4.51
N ARG A 173 -12.31 11.76 -4.47
CA ARG A 173 -11.31 12.67 -3.93
C ARG A 173 -11.30 12.43 -2.42
N ILE A 174 -10.31 11.70 -1.93
CA ILE A 174 -10.01 11.66 -0.50
C ILE A 174 -9.29 12.97 -0.19
N SER A 175 -10.05 13.99 0.19
CA SER A 175 -9.47 15.20 0.78
C SER A 175 -8.96 14.88 2.18
N CYS A 176 -7.64 14.79 2.31
CA CYS A 176 -6.95 14.74 3.58
C CYS A 176 -7.04 16.13 4.26
N PHE A 177 -7.39 16.18 5.54
CA PHE A 177 -7.30 17.37 6.40
C PHE A 177 -6.13 17.24 7.37
#